data_AF-A0A436W2Z2-F1
#
_entry.id   AF-A0A436W2Z2-F1
#
_cell.length_a   1.000
_cell.length_b   1.000
_cell.length_c   1.000
_cell.angle_alpha   90.00
_cell.angle_beta   90.00
_cell.angle_gamma   90.00
#
_symmetry.space_group_name_H-M   'P 1'
#
loop_
_entity.id
_entity.type
_entity.pdbx_description
1 polymer ?
#
loop_
_entity_poly.entity_id
_entity_poly.type
_entity_poly.pdbx_seq_one_letter_code
_entity_poly.pdbx_strand_id
1 'polypeptide(L)'
;MPSLTVAVSSIVLAAAALLAFLVWQARQRRRMRRRADPAHDYAVRASWRPTAGKLNFSSYVYMDVDGDGVYGLADRPMAGIMVRLYDERGGFLAAARTNSAGFANFPMSSRRRRARIRAPGTYRFSVSVPPGWRASSGNEDQSIRLLAAPGSVAGLVGEDLPKPVGLAPVRVLSGRMPAATGATLSVTGKGQILDSRTLGAGAAFRFPLAAGADTVAISGGGLERQLALSAYPTDLGLLTPAVIVADAVLSAIGFDDVTTRGLRKLPTGHAGLSWRNLNAMAGDHTKNSEGYVNGNVSGDHIAYTSSGHAAEFGRHQPFGLHSMMLTAAWLASEGETALIESWLGEVPVARDEITLSALAPCHYAPMLKAVTRVRLSTKHHWQLVVDDLVLVL
;
A
#
# COMPACT_ATOMS: atom_id res chain seq x y z
N MET A 1 23.37 29.59 58.44
CA MET A 1 23.09 30.79 57.63
C MET A 1 23.39 30.46 56.18
N PRO A 2 22.44 30.58 55.23
CA PRO A 2 22.76 30.39 53.82
C PRO A 2 23.85 31.41 53.46
N SER A 3 24.93 30.95 52.83
CA SER A 3 26.05 31.80 52.44
C SER A 3 25.54 32.93 51.55
N LEU A 4 26.12 34.12 51.67
CA LEU A 4 25.76 35.32 50.90
C LEU A 4 25.58 35.04 49.39
N THR A 5 26.36 34.09 48.85
CA THR A 5 26.27 33.55 47.50
C THR A 5 24.93 32.91 47.12
N VAL A 6 24.28 32.16 48.03
CA VAL A 6 22.96 31.55 47.78
C VAL A 6 21.86 32.62 47.78
N ALA A 7 21.95 33.60 48.67
CA ALA A 7 21.00 34.72 48.72
C ALA A 7 21.10 35.60 47.46
N VAL A 8 22.31 35.95 47.03
CA VAL A 8 22.54 36.73 45.80
C VAL A 8 22.07 35.97 44.57
N SER A 9 22.37 34.66 44.47
CA SER A 9 21.93 33.83 43.33
C SER A 9 20.40 33.74 43.24
N SER A 10 19.71 33.66 44.39
CA SER A 10 18.25 33.60 44.44
C SER A 10 17.60 34.91 43.99
N ILE A 11 18.18 36.06 44.36
CA ILE A 11 17.72 37.38 43.92
C ILE A 11 17.91 37.56 42.42
N VAL A 12 19.05 37.13 41.87
CA VAL A 12 19.33 37.20 40.43
C VAL A 12 18.35 36.32 39.64
N LEU A 13 18.06 35.10 40.11
CA LEU A 13 17.06 34.21 39.49
C LEU A 13 15.65 34.80 39.56
N ALA A 14 15.25 35.38 40.69
CA ALA A 14 13.96 36.03 40.84
C ALA A 14 13.81 37.26 39.93
N ALA A 15 14.86 38.09 39.84
CA ALA A 15 14.89 39.25 38.95
C ALA A 15 14.85 38.83 37.47
N ALA A 16 15.58 37.78 37.08
CA ALA A 16 15.53 37.22 35.73
C ALA A 16 14.15 36.64 35.40
N ALA A 17 13.51 35.95 36.33
CA ALA A 17 12.16 35.41 36.18
C ALA A 17 11.12 36.53 36.04
N LEU A 18 11.22 37.59 36.86
CA LEU A 18 10.34 38.75 36.78
C LEU A 18 10.51 39.49 35.44
N LEU A 19 11.76 39.69 34.99
CA LEU A 19 12.05 40.29 33.70
C LEU A 19 11.47 39.45 32.55
N ALA A 20 11.65 38.13 32.58
CA ALA A 20 11.07 37.21 31.60
C ALA A 20 9.54 37.27 31.58
N PHE A 21 8.91 37.34 32.76
CA PHE A 21 7.46 37.48 32.89
C PHE A 21 6.94 38.80 32.32
N LEU A 22 7.60 39.92 32.63
CA LEU A 22 7.23 41.24 32.11
C LEU A 22 7.38 41.31 30.58
N VAL A 23 8.46 40.75 30.03
CA VAL A 23 8.68 40.63 28.58
C VAL A 23 7.60 39.77 27.93
N TRP A 24 7.24 38.64 28.55
CA TRP A 24 6.15 37.78 28.08
C TRP A 24 4.81 38.53 28.08
N GLN A 25 4.45 39.21 29.17
CA GLN A 25 3.20 39.96 29.30
C GLN A 25 3.12 41.12 28.28
N ALA A 26 4.23 41.81 28.03
CA ALA A 26 4.31 42.85 27.00
C ALA A 26 4.11 42.28 25.58
N ARG A 27 4.70 41.10 25.29
CA ARG A 27 4.49 40.40 24.02
C ARG A 27 3.04 39.94 23.84
N GLN A 28 2.41 39.42 24.88
CA GLN A 28 1.00 39.01 24.83
C GLN A 28 0.07 40.20 24.59
N ARG A 29 0.26 41.31 25.31
CA ARG A 29 -0.53 42.54 25.10
C ARG A 29 -0.41 43.06 23.67
N ARG A 30 0.79 43.09 23.11
CA ARG A 30 0.99 43.48 21.69
C ARG A 30 0.31 42.53 20.71
N ARG A 31 0.34 41.22 20.97
CA ARG A 31 -0.36 40.21 20.14
C ARG A 31 -1.88 40.39 20.19
N MET A 32 -2.44 40.59 21.37
CA MET A 32 -3.88 40.80 21.55
C MET A 32 -4.35 42.07 20.84
N ARG A 33 -3.62 43.19 20.97
CA ARG A 33 -3.94 44.44 20.25
C ARG A 33 -3.94 44.26 18.73
N ARG A 34 -2.98 43.51 18.18
CA ARG A 34 -2.93 43.21 16.74
C ARG A 34 -4.07 42.31 16.28
N ARG A 35 -4.48 41.34 17.09
CA ARG A 35 -5.60 40.44 16.78
C ARG A 35 -6.98 41.11 16.91
N ALA A 36 -7.06 42.18 17.68
CA ALA A 36 -8.29 42.94 17.88
C ALA A 36 -8.58 43.92 16.73
N ASP A 37 -7.65 44.08 15.78
CA ASP A 37 -7.79 44.98 14.64
C ASP A 37 -8.10 44.17 13.36
N PRO A 38 -9.35 44.19 12.88
CA PRO A 38 -9.78 43.41 11.71
C PRO A 38 -9.04 43.76 10.42
N ALA A 39 -8.41 44.95 10.34
CA ALA A 39 -7.60 45.33 9.18
C ALA A 39 -6.42 44.38 8.92
N HIS A 40 -6.05 43.56 9.92
CA HIS A 40 -4.95 42.60 9.83
C HIS A 40 -5.39 41.18 9.46
N ASP A 41 -6.69 40.85 9.49
CA ASP A 41 -7.17 39.48 9.28
C ASP A 41 -6.96 38.99 7.85
N TYR A 42 -7.04 39.90 6.88
CA TYR A 42 -6.83 39.66 5.45
C TYR A 42 -5.72 40.54 4.86
N ALA A 43 -4.83 41.08 5.70
CA ALA A 43 -3.81 42.01 5.24
C ALA A 43 -2.89 41.37 4.20
N VAL A 44 -2.77 42.03 3.04
CA VAL A 44 -1.86 41.61 1.97
C VAL A 44 -0.42 41.77 2.46
N ARG A 45 0.37 40.71 2.27
CA ARG A 45 1.76 40.69 2.72
C ARG A 45 2.64 41.56 1.83
N ALA A 46 3.00 42.75 2.31
CA ALA A 46 3.90 43.67 1.60
C ALA A 46 5.40 43.38 1.79
N SER A 47 5.79 42.58 2.80
CA SER A 47 7.19 42.21 3.02
C SER A 47 7.41 40.71 3.25
N TRP A 48 8.31 40.14 2.45
CA TRP A 48 8.67 38.72 2.46
C TRP A 48 9.84 38.45 3.41
N ARG A 49 9.69 38.84 4.68
CA ARG A 49 10.71 38.56 5.71
C ARG A 49 10.82 37.05 6.00
N PRO A 50 11.99 36.55 6.43
CA PRO A 50 12.15 35.17 6.87
C PRO A 50 11.11 34.74 7.89
N THR A 51 10.46 33.62 7.62
CA THR A 51 9.50 33.01 8.55
C THR A 51 10.15 31.85 9.30
N ALA A 52 9.56 31.46 10.43
CA ALA A 52 9.91 30.22 11.13
C ALA A 52 9.05 29.03 10.64
N GLY A 53 8.54 29.12 9.41
CA GLY A 53 7.72 28.08 8.80
C GLY A 53 8.52 26.81 8.50
N LYS A 54 7.77 25.76 8.20
CA LYS A 54 8.26 24.45 7.80
C LYS A 54 7.33 23.94 6.71
N LEU A 55 7.90 23.25 5.72
CA LEU A 55 7.17 22.43 4.76
C LEU A 55 7.73 20.99 4.79
N ASN A 56 7.02 20.05 4.19
CA ASN A 56 7.60 18.76 3.84
C ASN A 56 8.08 18.84 2.39
N PHE A 57 9.35 18.50 2.16
CA PHE A 57 9.88 18.24 0.84
C PHE A 57 9.90 16.73 0.68
N SER A 58 9.15 16.21 -0.28
CA SER A 58 8.72 14.81 -0.25
C SER A 58 9.12 14.07 -1.52
N SER A 59 9.40 12.77 -1.37
CA SER A 59 9.45 11.84 -2.50
C SER A 59 8.11 11.11 -2.59
N TYR A 60 7.62 10.90 -3.81
CA TYR A 60 6.38 10.19 -4.08
C TYR A 60 6.69 8.85 -4.76
N VAL A 61 6.14 7.77 -4.21
CA VAL A 61 6.30 6.42 -4.75
C VAL A 61 4.93 5.86 -5.12
N TYR A 62 4.86 5.27 -6.31
CA TYR A 62 3.65 4.66 -6.85
C TYR A 62 3.93 3.24 -7.34
N MET A 63 2.86 2.45 -7.38
CA MET A 63 2.85 1.14 -8.01
C MET A 63 2.55 1.36 -9.47
N ASP A 64 3.50 0.96 -10.30
CA ASP A 64 3.40 1.01 -11.75
C ASP A 64 2.64 -0.24 -12.23
N VAL A 65 1.33 -0.08 -12.42
CA VAL A 65 0.39 -1.19 -12.65
C VAL A 65 0.42 -1.63 -14.11
N ASP A 66 0.50 -0.70 -15.05
CA ASP A 66 0.59 -1.03 -16.49
C ASP A 66 2.03 -1.26 -16.97
N GLY A 67 3.02 -0.89 -16.15
CA GLY A 67 4.42 -1.24 -16.31
C GLY A 67 5.19 -0.30 -17.24
N ASP A 68 4.65 0.88 -17.54
CA ASP A 68 5.22 1.83 -18.50
C ASP A 68 6.29 2.77 -17.89
N GLY A 69 6.44 2.76 -16.56
CA GLY A 69 7.40 3.58 -15.82
C GLY A 69 7.02 5.06 -15.68
N VAL A 70 5.77 5.43 -15.97
CA VAL A 70 5.24 6.80 -15.94
C VAL A 70 3.99 6.84 -15.07
N TYR A 71 3.99 7.71 -14.05
CA TYR A 71 2.84 7.83 -13.16
C TYR A 71 1.58 8.27 -13.92
N GLY A 72 0.62 7.35 -14.07
CA GLY A 72 -0.60 7.52 -14.86
C GLY A 72 -1.90 7.18 -14.11
N LEU A 73 -3.00 7.09 -14.87
CA LEU A 73 -4.34 6.79 -14.31
C LEU A 73 -4.51 5.35 -13.83
N ALA A 74 -3.68 4.41 -14.33
CA ALA A 74 -3.68 3.02 -13.90
C ALA A 74 -2.96 2.82 -12.55
N ASP A 75 -2.15 3.78 -12.15
CA ASP A 75 -1.21 3.65 -11.05
C ASP A 75 -1.78 4.10 -9.70
N ARG A 76 -1.13 3.61 -8.64
CA ARG A 76 -1.62 3.79 -7.28
C ARG A 76 -0.52 4.26 -6.34
N PRO A 77 -0.81 5.10 -5.35
CA PRO A 77 0.17 5.42 -4.32
C PRO A 77 0.61 4.16 -3.58
N MET A 78 1.90 4.03 -3.28
CA MET A 78 2.41 2.92 -2.47
C MET A 78 2.71 3.36 -1.05
N ALA A 79 2.08 2.70 -0.07
CA ALA A 79 2.35 2.90 1.34
C ALA A 79 3.50 1.99 1.83
N GLY A 80 4.27 2.48 2.81
CA GLY A 80 5.28 1.67 3.51
C GLY A 80 6.67 1.62 2.88
N ILE A 81 6.88 2.22 1.71
CA ILE A 81 8.16 2.19 1.00
C ILE A 81 9.17 3.11 1.67
N MET A 82 10.37 2.58 1.92
CA MET A 82 11.43 3.32 2.61
C MET A 82 12.17 4.25 1.64
N VAL A 83 12.26 5.53 2.00
CA VAL A 83 13.04 6.54 1.30
C VAL A 83 14.12 7.09 2.23
N ARG A 84 15.36 7.17 1.75
CA ARG A 84 16.50 7.75 2.47
C ARG A 84 16.91 9.08 1.85
N LEU A 85 17.33 10.01 2.71
CA LEU A 85 17.80 11.34 2.35
C LEU A 85 19.28 11.46 2.73
N TYR A 86 20.08 11.93 1.77
CA TYR A 86 21.50 12.19 1.93
C TYR A 86 21.84 13.65 1.60
N ASP A 87 22.91 14.15 2.21
CA ASP A 87 23.52 15.44 1.82
C ASP A 87 24.39 15.30 0.56
N GLU A 88 24.95 16.43 0.11
CA GLU A 88 25.81 16.53 -1.08
C GLU A 88 27.08 15.66 -1.00
N ARG A 89 27.52 15.30 0.21
CA ARG A 89 28.74 14.50 0.47
C ARG A 89 28.42 13.01 0.60
N GLY A 90 27.16 12.62 0.40
CA GLY A 90 26.68 11.25 0.61
C GLY A 90 26.42 10.91 2.09
N GLY A 91 26.47 11.89 3.00
CA GLY A 91 26.15 11.70 4.41
C GLY A 91 24.67 11.43 4.62
N PHE A 92 24.33 10.38 5.35
CA PHE A 92 22.94 10.06 5.68
C PHE A 92 22.32 11.12 6.63
N LEU A 93 21.17 11.67 6.25
CA LEU A 93 20.47 12.70 7.03
C LEU A 93 19.23 12.17 7.74
N ALA A 94 18.41 11.37 7.03
CA ALA A 94 17.13 10.88 7.52
C ALA A 94 16.58 9.76 6.64
N ALA A 95 15.59 9.04 7.16
CA ALA A 95 14.75 8.14 6.39
C ALA A 95 13.28 8.33 6.77
N ALA A 96 12.39 8.06 5.83
CA ALA A 96 10.94 8.12 6.01
C ALA A 96 10.27 7.02 5.18
N ARG A 97 9.19 6.44 5.69
CA ARG A 97 8.31 5.57 4.89
C ARG A 97 7.24 6.41 4.20
N THR A 98 6.82 5.97 3.01
CA THR A 98 5.66 6.55 2.33
C THR A 98 4.39 6.29 3.15
N ASN A 99 3.53 7.30 3.21
CA ASN A 99 2.22 7.22 3.86
C ASN A 99 1.17 6.60 2.92
N SER A 100 -0.10 6.56 3.33
CA SER A 100 -1.21 6.04 2.50
C SER A 100 -1.39 6.78 1.16
N ALA A 101 -0.91 8.02 1.07
CA ALA A 101 -0.92 8.80 -0.14
C ALA A 101 0.42 8.73 -0.92
N GLY A 102 1.29 7.75 -0.65
CA GLY A 102 2.53 7.53 -1.41
C GLY A 102 3.70 8.48 -1.08
N PHE A 103 3.55 9.41 -0.12
CA PHE A 103 4.56 10.43 0.17
C PHE A 103 5.48 10.07 1.34
N ALA A 104 6.78 10.03 1.09
CA ALA A 104 7.82 10.05 2.11
C ALA A 104 8.21 11.51 2.41
N ASN A 105 7.88 11.99 3.61
CA ASN A 105 7.92 13.41 3.94
C ASN A 105 9.18 13.82 4.72
N PHE A 106 9.99 14.73 4.18
CA PHE A 106 11.16 15.29 4.86
C PHE A 106 10.95 16.75 5.30
N PRO A 107 10.92 17.03 6.61
CA PRO A 107 10.81 18.39 7.13
C PRO A 107 11.91 19.33 6.62
N MET A 108 11.51 20.42 5.95
CA MET A 108 12.40 21.46 5.43
C MET A 108 12.16 22.81 6.12
N SER A 109 13.23 23.41 6.64
CA SER A 109 13.22 24.77 7.21
C SER A 109 14.64 25.26 7.50
N SER A 110 14.98 26.47 7.07
CA SER A 110 16.26 27.11 7.39
C SER A 110 16.36 27.58 8.86
N ARG A 111 15.22 27.72 9.55
CA ARG A 111 15.15 28.23 10.93
C ARG A 111 14.88 27.16 11.98
N ARG A 112 14.19 26.06 11.63
CA ARG A 112 13.85 25.02 12.62
C ARG A 112 14.96 23.99 12.77
N ARG A 113 15.45 23.83 14.00
CA ARG A 113 16.50 22.84 14.33
C ARG A 113 16.11 21.39 14.05
N ARG A 114 14.82 21.05 14.16
CA ARG A 114 14.31 19.69 13.92
C ARG A 114 14.03 19.37 12.44
N ALA A 115 14.21 20.35 11.54
CA ALA A 115 14.12 20.07 10.10
C ALA A 115 15.32 19.21 9.66
N ARG A 116 15.09 18.29 8.72
CA ARG A 116 16.14 17.45 8.14
C ARG A 116 16.89 18.18 7.04
N ILE A 117 16.18 19.02 6.30
CA ILE A 117 16.73 19.90 5.28
C ILE A 117 16.77 21.31 5.84
N ARG A 118 17.99 21.85 6.03
CA ARG A 118 18.21 23.10 6.77
C ARG A 118 19.04 24.16 6.04
N ALA A 119 19.72 23.77 4.97
CA ALA A 119 20.59 24.66 4.22
C ALA A 119 20.39 24.46 2.71
N PRO A 120 20.73 25.45 1.89
CA PRO A 120 20.92 25.25 0.46
C PRO A 120 21.98 24.18 0.20
N GLY A 121 21.90 23.52 -0.96
CA GLY A 121 22.79 22.44 -1.34
C GLY A 121 22.07 21.38 -2.17
N THR A 122 22.81 20.37 -2.60
CA THR A 122 22.24 19.22 -3.32
C THR A 122 21.89 18.13 -2.31
N TYR A 123 20.70 17.57 -2.44
CA TYR A 123 20.20 16.49 -1.60
C TYR A 123 19.80 15.30 -2.45
N ARG A 124 20.24 14.11 -2.05
CA ARG A 124 19.90 12.86 -2.75
C ARG A 124 18.80 12.11 -2.02
N PHE A 125 17.71 11.83 -2.73
CA PHE A 125 16.62 10.95 -2.32
C PHE A 125 16.86 9.57 -2.92
N SER A 126 16.72 8.52 -2.11
CA SER A 126 16.95 7.14 -2.51
C SER A 126 15.79 6.27 -2.06
N VAL A 127 15.01 5.77 -3.01
CA VAL A 127 13.88 4.88 -2.78
C VAL A 127 14.38 3.44 -2.70
N SER A 128 13.97 2.72 -1.66
CA SER A 128 14.31 1.30 -1.51
C SER A 128 13.40 0.46 -2.39
N VAL A 129 13.98 -0.30 -3.32
CA VAL A 129 13.26 -1.32 -4.07
C VAL A 129 13.11 -2.56 -3.19
N PRO A 130 11.88 -3.00 -2.84
CA PRO A 130 11.70 -4.18 -2.01
C PRO A 130 12.14 -5.48 -2.72
N PRO A 131 12.45 -6.56 -1.99
CA PRO A 131 12.73 -7.86 -2.60
C PRO A 131 11.56 -8.33 -3.47
N GLY A 132 11.86 -8.80 -4.68
CA GLY A 132 10.82 -9.22 -5.64
C GLY A 132 10.14 -8.06 -6.36
N TRP A 133 10.71 -6.85 -6.35
CA TRP A 133 10.26 -5.69 -7.11
C TRP A 133 11.34 -5.17 -8.07
N ARG A 134 10.93 -4.35 -9.02
CA ARG A 134 11.82 -3.57 -9.90
C ARG A 134 11.48 -2.08 -9.81
N ALA A 135 12.48 -1.21 -9.94
CA ALA A 135 12.28 0.21 -10.21
C ALA A 135 11.94 0.38 -11.70
N SER A 136 10.67 0.59 -12.01
CA SER A 136 10.21 0.63 -13.40
C SER A 136 10.46 1.98 -14.06
N SER A 137 10.47 3.06 -13.29
CA SER A 137 10.79 4.42 -13.76
C SER A 137 12.29 4.71 -13.85
N GLY A 138 13.16 3.84 -13.29
CA GLY A 138 14.62 3.98 -13.33
C GLY A 138 15.19 5.25 -12.68
N ASN A 139 14.44 5.85 -11.74
CA ASN A 139 14.79 7.09 -11.05
C ASN A 139 14.67 6.96 -9.52
N GLU A 140 14.95 5.77 -8.97
CA GLU A 140 14.90 5.50 -7.53
C GLU A 140 15.89 6.35 -6.74
N ASP A 141 17.01 6.73 -7.36
CA ASP A 141 17.98 7.70 -6.84
C ASP A 141 17.88 9.03 -7.60
N GLN A 142 17.57 10.12 -6.89
CA GLN A 142 17.40 11.45 -7.47
C GLN A 142 18.14 12.50 -6.65
N SER A 143 18.87 13.39 -7.31
CA SER A 143 19.54 14.52 -6.66
C SER A 143 18.84 15.83 -7.02
N ILE A 144 18.39 16.56 -6.01
CA ILE A 144 17.69 17.84 -6.17
C ILE A 144 18.50 18.94 -5.50
N ARG A 145 18.70 20.06 -6.21
CA ARG A 145 19.35 21.24 -5.67
C ARG A 145 18.32 22.14 -4.98
N LEU A 146 18.64 22.54 -3.75
CA LEU A 146 17.86 23.48 -2.96
C LEU A 146 18.61 24.81 -2.84
N LEU A 147 17.87 25.90 -3.01
CA LEU A 147 18.36 27.27 -2.98
C LEU A 147 17.89 28.01 -1.74
N ALA A 148 18.64 29.03 -1.33
CA ALA A 148 18.21 29.93 -0.28
C ALA A 148 17.04 30.78 -0.80
N ALA A 149 15.92 30.77 -0.09
CA ALA A 149 14.77 31.58 -0.44
C ALA A 149 14.21 32.24 0.83
N PRO A 150 14.88 33.27 1.39
CA PRO A 150 14.53 33.83 2.69
C PRO A 150 13.08 34.30 2.80
N GLY A 151 12.43 34.68 1.71
CA GLY A 151 11.02 35.08 1.71
C GLY A 151 10.01 33.94 1.73
N SER A 152 10.43 32.70 1.45
CA SER A 152 9.55 31.53 1.42
C SER A 152 9.15 31.05 2.82
N VAL A 153 8.15 30.16 2.88
CA VAL A 153 7.67 29.56 4.13
C VAL A 153 8.78 28.79 4.86
N ALA A 154 9.63 28.07 4.13
CA ALA A 154 10.72 27.29 4.72
C ALA A 154 12.05 28.06 4.75
N GLY A 155 12.15 29.22 4.11
CA GLY A 155 13.41 29.93 3.87
C GLY A 155 14.32 29.23 2.85
N LEU A 156 13.81 28.19 2.18
CA LEU A 156 14.44 27.34 1.18
C LEU A 156 13.41 27.02 0.09
N VAL A 157 13.89 26.70 -1.11
CA VAL A 157 13.08 26.22 -2.24
C VAL A 157 13.90 25.22 -3.05
N GLY A 158 13.27 24.23 -3.65
CA GLY A 158 13.93 23.37 -4.64
C GLY A 158 13.91 24.00 -6.02
N GLU A 159 14.95 23.75 -6.82
CA GLU A 159 14.92 24.06 -8.25
C GLU A 159 13.83 23.23 -8.97
N ASP A 160 13.51 22.05 -8.42
CA ASP A 160 12.37 21.21 -8.80
C ASP A 160 11.93 20.35 -7.58
N LEU A 161 10.97 19.44 -7.78
CA LEU A 161 10.60 18.37 -6.86
C LEU A 161 11.20 17.03 -7.32
N PRO A 162 11.39 16.05 -6.42
CA PRO A 162 11.66 14.68 -6.83
C PRO A 162 10.53 14.19 -7.75
N LYS A 163 10.89 13.60 -8.89
CA LYS A 163 9.95 12.97 -9.80
C LYS A 163 9.31 11.74 -9.12
N PRO A 164 8.07 11.38 -9.45
CA PRO A 164 7.46 10.12 -9.04
C PRO A 164 8.39 8.94 -9.31
N VAL A 165 8.49 8.01 -8.35
CA VAL A 165 9.25 6.76 -8.48
C VAL A 165 8.28 5.60 -8.60
N GLY A 166 8.29 4.93 -9.76
CA GLY A 166 7.48 3.77 -10.06
C GLY A 166 8.17 2.49 -9.63
N LEU A 167 7.44 1.64 -8.91
CA LEU A 167 7.86 0.29 -8.58
C LEU A 167 6.83 -0.69 -9.14
N ALA A 168 7.30 -1.79 -9.71
CA ALA A 168 6.44 -2.88 -10.18
C ALA A 168 6.86 -4.21 -9.51
N PRO A 169 5.92 -5.05 -9.07
CA PRO A 169 6.27 -6.36 -8.53
C PRO A 169 6.77 -7.26 -9.67
N VAL A 170 7.70 -8.15 -9.35
CA VAL A 170 8.05 -9.25 -10.25
C VAL A 170 6.85 -10.19 -10.32
N ARG A 171 6.32 -10.37 -11.54
CA ARG A 171 5.22 -11.28 -11.79
C ARG A 171 5.74 -12.72 -11.74
N VAL A 172 5.09 -13.53 -10.91
CA VAL A 172 5.39 -14.95 -10.74
C VAL A 172 4.09 -15.71 -10.87
N LEU A 173 4.11 -16.83 -11.59
CA LEU A 173 3.00 -17.76 -11.65
C LEU A 173 3.31 -18.98 -10.78
N SER A 174 2.35 -19.34 -9.92
CA SER A 174 2.46 -20.49 -9.01
C SER A 174 1.20 -21.35 -9.06
N GLY A 175 1.31 -22.60 -8.60
CA GLY A 175 0.17 -23.51 -8.43
C GLY A 175 0.60 -24.95 -8.22
N ARG A 176 -0.37 -25.85 -8.17
CA ARG A 176 -0.14 -27.29 -7.95
C ARG A 176 -0.99 -28.15 -8.85
N MET A 177 -0.37 -29.17 -9.44
CA MET A 177 -1.06 -30.22 -10.19
C MET A 177 -1.72 -31.24 -9.25
N PRO A 178 -2.88 -31.79 -9.62
CA PRO A 178 -3.46 -32.92 -8.90
C PRO A 178 -2.61 -34.18 -9.06
N ALA A 179 -2.70 -35.08 -8.06
CA ALA A 179 -1.78 -36.22 -7.92
C ALA A 179 -1.80 -37.24 -9.08
N ALA A 180 -2.88 -37.28 -9.86
CA ALA A 180 -3.10 -38.32 -10.86
C ALA A 180 -2.95 -37.86 -12.32
N THR A 181 -2.80 -36.55 -12.58
CA THR A 181 -2.85 -36.02 -13.95
C THR A 181 -1.72 -35.03 -14.21
N GLY A 182 -1.08 -35.14 -15.37
CA GLY A 182 -0.23 -34.08 -15.93
C GLY A 182 -1.03 -33.16 -16.85
N ALA A 183 -0.47 -32.00 -17.18
CA ALA A 183 -1.04 -31.08 -18.16
C ALA A 183 0.07 -30.23 -18.80
N THR A 184 -0.27 -29.51 -19.85
CA THR A 184 0.59 -28.50 -20.45
C THR A 184 0.10 -27.12 -20.04
N LEU A 185 1.01 -26.29 -19.54
CA LEU A 185 0.79 -24.89 -19.26
C LEU A 185 1.43 -24.06 -20.37
N SER A 186 0.69 -23.12 -20.95
CA SER A 186 1.19 -22.18 -21.95
C SER A 186 0.93 -20.75 -21.50
N VAL A 187 1.97 -19.91 -21.56
CA VAL A 187 1.90 -18.48 -21.31
C VAL A 187 1.97 -17.75 -22.64
N THR A 188 1.02 -16.86 -22.87
CA THR A 188 0.90 -16.08 -24.10
C THR A 188 1.11 -14.59 -23.80
N GLY A 189 1.62 -13.86 -24.78
CA GLY A 189 1.68 -12.41 -24.78
C GLY A 189 1.48 -11.88 -26.19
N LYS A 190 0.52 -10.97 -26.38
CA LYS A 190 0.14 -10.40 -27.69
C LYS A 190 -0.14 -11.47 -28.74
N GLY A 191 -0.80 -12.56 -28.32
CA GLY A 191 -1.14 -13.70 -29.18
C GLY A 191 0.00 -14.66 -29.52
N GLN A 192 1.20 -14.48 -28.95
CA GLN A 192 2.34 -15.38 -29.15
C GLN A 192 2.64 -16.18 -27.88
N ILE A 193 2.90 -17.48 -28.01
CA ILE A 193 3.36 -18.31 -26.90
C ILE A 193 4.76 -17.86 -26.48
N LEU A 194 4.88 -17.36 -25.27
CA LEU A 194 6.14 -16.90 -24.67
C LEU A 194 6.85 -18.02 -23.89
N ASP A 195 6.09 -18.91 -23.28
CA ASP A 195 6.59 -20.04 -22.50
C ASP A 195 5.60 -21.20 -22.55
N SER A 196 6.09 -22.44 -22.56
CA SER A 196 5.27 -23.64 -22.51
C SER A 196 5.97 -24.73 -21.70
N ARG A 197 5.23 -25.32 -20.76
CA ARG A 197 5.77 -26.24 -19.77
C ARG A 197 4.87 -27.45 -19.61
N THR A 198 5.46 -28.63 -19.59
CA THR A 198 4.78 -29.85 -19.14
C THR A 198 4.82 -29.91 -17.63
N LEU A 199 3.63 -29.97 -17.01
CA LEU A 199 3.46 -30.11 -15.58
C LEU A 199 3.18 -31.57 -15.25
N GLY A 200 4.05 -32.17 -14.42
CA GLY A 200 3.89 -33.55 -13.95
C GLY A 200 2.77 -33.69 -12.91
N ALA A 201 2.26 -34.91 -12.77
CA ALA A 201 1.24 -35.21 -11.76
C ALA A 201 1.77 -34.93 -10.33
N GLY A 202 0.94 -34.28 -9.50
CA GLY A 202 1.28 -33.90 -8.13
C GLY A 202 2.36 -32.81 -8.01
N ALA A 203 2.88 -32.27 -9.11
CA ALA A 203 3.94 -31.27 -9.07
C ALA A 203 3.43 -29.90 -8.60
N ALA A 204 4.16 -29.27 -7.68
CA ALA A 204 4.07 -27.84 -7.47
C ALA A 204 4.93 -27.11 -8.50
N PHE A 205 4.49 -25.95 -8.97
CA PHE A 205 5.24 -25.11 -9.90
C PHE A 205 5.26 -23.66 -9.42
N ARG A 206 6.38 -23.00 -9.71
CA ARG A 206 6.58 -21.57 -9.46
C ARG A 206 7.65 -21.04 -10.41
N PHE A 207 7.32 -20.08 -11.25
CA PHE A 207 8.28 -19.48 -12.18
C PHE A 207 7.94 -18.01 -12.50
N PRO A 208 8.95 -17.18 -12.79
CA PRO A 208 8.72 -15.79 -13.18
C PRO A 208 8.01 -15.72 -14.53
N LEU A 209 7.09 -14.75 -14.67
CA LEU A 209 6.43 -14.43 -15.92
C LEU A 209 7.24 -13.40 -16.70
N ALA A 210 7.26 -13.52 -18.04
CA ALA A 210 7.81 -12.49 -18.91
C ALA A 210 6.99 -11.20 -18.80
N ALA A 211 7.63 -10.04 -18.96
CA ALA A 211 6.96 -8.73 -18.84
C ALA A 211 5.72 -8.60 -19.74
N GLY A 212 5.80 -9.13 -20.97
CA GLY A 212 4.70 -9.10 -21.94
C GLY A 212 3.65 -10.20 -21.81
N ALA A 213 3.71 -11.05 -20.77
CA ALA A 213 2.72 -12.10 -20.57
C ALA A 213 1.33 -11.51 -20.23
N ASP A 214 0.30 -11.89 -20.99
CA ASP A 214 -1.07 -11.41 -20.81
C ASP A 214 -2.04 -12.52 -20.41
N THR A 215 -1.75 -13.77 -20.77
CA THR A 215 -2.67 -14.88 -20.59
C THR A 215 -1.89 -16.14 -20.20
N VAL A 216 -2.48 -16.95 -19.33
CA VAL A 216 -2.06 -18.34 -19.12
C VAL A 216 -3.20 -19.29 -19.51
N ALA A 217 -2.85 -20.37 -20.19
CA ALA A 217 -3.74 -21.48 -20.48
C ALA A 217 -3.16 -22.79 -19.95
N ILE A 218 -4.03 -23.69 -19.49
CA ILE A 218 -3.67 -25.04 -19.07
C ILE A 218 -4.59 -26.00 -19.80
N SER A 219 -4.00 -26.96 -20.51
CA SER A 219 -4.72 -27.98 -21.28
C SER A 219 -4.14 -29.37 -21.08
N GLY A 220 -5.00 -30.40 -21.12
CA GLY A 220 -4.63 -31.80 -20.96
C GLY A 220 -4.90 -32.36 -19.56
N GLY A 221 -4.94 -33.70 -19.46
CA GLY A 221 -5.26 -34.38 -18.19
C GLY A 221 -6.66 -34.11 -17.64
N GLY A 222 -7.60 -33.69 -18.50
CA GLY A 222 -8.95 -33.25 -18.10
C GLY A 222 -9.00 -31.83 -17.53
N LEU A 223 -7.90 -31.08 -17.62
CA LEU A 223 -7.85 -29.64 -17.31
C LEU A 223 -7.97 -28.87 -18.62
N GLU A 224 -8.85 -27.87 -18.64
CA GLU A 224 -8.97 -26.91 -19.74
C GLU A 224 -9.32 -25.55 -19.12
N ARG A 225 -8.35 -24.65 -19.00
CA ARG A 225 -8.47 -23.39 -18.26
C ARG A 225 -7.72 -22.27 -18.97
N GLN A 226 -8.25 -21.06 -18.89
CA GLN A 226 -7.58 -19.86 -19.35
C GLN A 226 -7.80 -18.71 -18.37
N LEU A 227 -6.76 -17.95 -18.07
CA LEU A 227 -6.79 -16.81 -17.17
C LEU A 227 -6.03 -15.63 -17.80
N ALA A 228 -6.68 -14.47 -17.85
CA ALA A 228 -6.00 -13.21 -18.10
C ALA A 228 -5.14 -12.85 -16.89
N LEU A 229 -3.85 -12.68 -17.09
CA LEU A 229 -2.88 -12.41 -16.04
C LEU A 229 -2.93 -10.93 -15.65
N SER A 230 -2.98 -10.66 -14.35
CA SER A 230 -2.91 -9.30 -13.82
C SER A 230 -1.46 -8.77 -13.75
N ALA A 231 -1.29 -7.53 -13.30
CA ALA A 231 0.01 -6.92 -13.00
C ALA A 231 0.71 -7.57 -11.78
N TYR A 232 0.00 -8.43 -11.05
CA TYR A 232 0.42 -8.98 -9.76
C TYR A 232 0.95 -10.42 -9.88
N PRO A 233 1.71 -10.92 -8.88
CA PRO A 233 1.94 -12.34 -8.73
C PRO A 233 0.61 -13.12 -8.74
N THR A 234 0.58 -14.25 -9.42
CA THR A 234 -0.62 -15.07 -9.62
C THR A 234 -0.41 -16.46 -9.05
N ASP A 235 -1.38 -16.97 -8.30
CA ASP A 235 -1.40 -18.33 -7.79
C ASP A 235 -2.69 -19.03 -8.24
N LEU A 236 -2.55 -20.13 -8.98
CA LEU A 236 -3.68 -20.90 -9.53
C LEU A 236 -4.24 -21.93 -8.53
N GLY A 237 -3.71 -21.98 -7.32
CA GLY A 237 -4.07 -22.96 -6.30
C GLY A 237 -3.80 -24.39 -6.74
N LEU A 238 -4.55 -25.32 -6.13
CA LEU A 238 -4.66 -26.69 -6.62
C LEU A 238 -5.54 -26.72 -7.87
N LEU A 239 -4.97 -27.14 -9.00
CA LEU A 239 -5.70 -27.31 -10.24
C LEU A 239 -6.68 -28.49 -10.13
N THR A 240 -7.94 -28.25 -10.51
CA THR A 240 -9.01 -29.26 -10.43
C THR A 240 -9.63 -29.54 -11.82
N PRO A 241 -10.00 -30.79 -12.16
CA PRO A 241 -10.64 -31.08 -13.45
C PRO A 241 -12.00 -30.41 -13.64
N ALA A 242 -12.70 -30.07 -12.55
CA ALA A 242 -13.97 -29.36 -12.62
C ALA A 242 -13.73 -27.86 -12.83
N VAL A 243 -13.85 -27.40 -14.08
CA VAL A 243 -13.60 -26.00 -14.47
C VAL A 243 -14.91 -25.23 -14.66
N ILE A 244 -14.88 -23.94 -14.33
CA ILE A 244 -15.83 -22.94 -14.80
C ILE A 244 -15.80 -22.92 -16.35
N VAL A 245 -16.96 -22.99 -16.99
CA VAL A 245 -17.05 -22.91 -18.47
C VAL A 245 -16.56 -21.54 -18.95
N ALA A 246 -15.85 -21.51 -20.07
CA ALA A 246 -15.15 -20.32 -20.57
C ALA A 246 -16.06 -19.09 -20.73
N ASP A 247 -17.32 -19.30 -21.16
CA ASP A 247 -18.29 -18.22 -21.40
C ASP A 247 -19.18 -17.92 -20.17
N ALA A 248 -18.79 -18.37 -18.97
CA ALA A 248 -19.51 -18.05 -17.75
C ALA A 248 -19.52 -16.54 -17.49
N VAL A 249 -20.68 -16.00 -17.12
CA VAL A 249 -20.79 -14.59 -16.71
C VAL A 249 -20.11 -14.43 -15.36
N LEU A 250 -19.06 -13.61 -15.33
CA LEU A 250 -18.30 -13.29 -14.12
C LEU A 250 -18.94 -12.09 -13.40
N SER A 251 -19.09 -12.19 -12.08
CA SER A 251 -19.51 -11.12 -11.19
C SER A 251 -18.34 -10.71 -10.30
N ALA A 252 -17.91 -9.45 -10.40
CA ALA A 252 -16.87 -8.88 -9.55
C ALA A 252 -17.47 -8.13 -8.36
N ILE A 253 -16.84 -8.23 -7.19
CA ILE A 253 -17.22 -7.56 -5.95
C ILE A 253 -15.99 -6.79 -5.44
N GLY A 254 -16.03 -5.46 -5.57
CA GLY A 254 -15.00 -4.52 -5.07
C GLY A 254 -15.37 -3.81 -3.75
N PHE A 255 -16.53 -4.12 -3.18
CA PHE A 255 -16.98 -3.65 -1.84
C PHE A 255 -17.28 -2.15 -1.67
N ASP A 256 -17.12 -1.32 -2.71
CA ASP A 256 -17.43 0.13 -2.64
C ASP A 256 -18.91 0.45 -2.36
N ASP A 257 -19.82 -0.44 -2.77
CA ASP A 257 -21.26 -0.30 -2.56
C ASP A 257 -21.70 -0.68 -1.14
N VAL A 258 -20.80 -1.22 -0.32
CA VAL A 258 -21.12 -1.65 1.05
C VAL A 258 -21.26 -0.46 2.00
N THR A 259 -20.40 0.55 1.86
CA THR A 259 -20.36 1.71 2.76
C THR A 259 -19.79 2.94 2.09
N THR A 260 -20.43 4.09 2.29
CA THR A 260 -19.83 5.41 2.01
C THR A 260 -19.17 6.02 3.25
N ARG A 261 -19.19 5.28 4.37
CA ARG A 261 -18.62 5.64 5.69
C ARG A 261 -17.33 4.87 5.95
N GLY A 262 -16.63 5.26 7.01
CA GLY A 262 -15.34 4.69 7.42
C GLY A 262 -15.26 3.17 7.51
N LEU A 263 -16.19 2.47 8.18
CA LEU A 263 -16.13 1.01 8.37
C LEU A 263 -17.52 0.42 8.53
N ARG A 264 -17.78 -0.74 7.88
CA ARG A 264 -19.02 -1.50 8.04
C ARG A 264 -18.76 -3.01 7.98
N LYS A 265 -19.42 -3.80 8.83
CA LYS A 265 -19.49 -5.27 8.67
C LYS A 265 -20.19 -5.61 7.34
N LEU A 266 -19.65 -6.57 6.57
CA LEU A 266 -20.33 -7.03 5.37
C LEU A 266 -21.68 -7.68 5.78
N PRO A 267 -22.81 -7.17 5.29
CA PRO A 267 -24.11 -7.75 5.61
C PRO A 267 -24.36 -8.99 4.77
N THR A 268 -24.85 -10.06 5.40
CA THR A 268 -25.44 -11.20 4.67
C THR A 268 -26.51 -10.69 3.70
N GLY A 269 -26.49 -11.19 2.48
CA GLY A 269 -27.30 -10.76 1.34
C GLY A 269 -26.53 -9.87 0.36
N HIS A 270 -25.45 -9.22 0.76
CA HIS A 270 -24.59 -8.47 -0.16
C HIS A 270 -24.00 -9.41 -1.23
N ALA A 271 -24.16 -9.04 -2.50
CA ALA A 271 -23.85 -9.88 -3.67
C ALA A 271 -24.47 -11.29 -3.64
N GLY A 272 -25.60 -11.48 -2.95
CA GLY A 272 -26.27 -12.79 -2.84
C GLY A 272 -25.56 -13.80 -1.93
N LEU A 273 -24.60 -13.35 -1.10
CA LEU A 273 -23.81 -14.21 -0.23
C LEU A 273 -24.11 -13.97 1.25
N SER A 274 -23.93 -15.02 2.05
CA SER A 274 -23.73 -14.90 3.48
C SER A 274 -22.27 -14.56 3.78
N TRP A 275 -22.07 -13.67 4.75
CA TRP A 275 -20.75 -13.15 5.11
C TRP A 275 -20.54 -13.28 6.62
N ARG A 276 -19.36 -13.74 7.01
CA ARG A 276 -18.98 -13.87 8.42
C ARG A 276 -17.56 -13.37 8.63
N ASN A 277 -17.41 -12.47 9.60
CA ASN A 277 -16.12 -11.91 10.04
C ASN A 277 -15.32 -11.15 8.96
N LEU A 278 -16.00 -10.58 7.96
CA LEU A 278 -15.45 -9.61 7.02
C LEU A 278 -16.05 -8.23 7.27
N ASN A 279 -15.22 -7.19 7.20
CA ASN A 279 -15.63 -5.79 7.20
C ASN A 279 -15.15 -5.11 5.92
N ALA A 280 -15.91 -4.14 5.45
CA ALA A 280 -15.56 -3.27 4.34
C ALA A 280 -15.20 -1.87 4.85
N MET A 281 -14.17 -1.27 4.26
CA MET A 281 -13.78 0.12 4.50
C MET A 281 -12.92 0.67 3.38
N ALA A 282 -12.81 2.00 3.31
CA ALA A 282 -11.85 2.66 2.43
C ALA A 282 -10.41 2.22 2.76
N GLY A 283 -9.58 1.98 1.75
CA GLY A 283 -8.23 1.44 1.90
C GLY A 283 -7.30 2.33 2.74
N ASP A 284 -7.54 3.65 2.75
CA ASP A 284 -6.78 4.65 3.50
C ASP A 284 -7.39 5.03 4.86
N HIS A 285 -8.49 4.40 5.26
CA HIS A 285 -9.24 4.75 6.47
C HIS A 285 -8.39 4.58 7.75
N THR A 286 -7.52 3.57 7.78
CA THR A 286 -6.71 3.23 8.93
C THR A 286 -5.30 3.80 8.80
N LYS A 287 -4.74 4.36 9.88
CA LYS A 287 -3.36 4.85 9.86
C LYS A 287 -2.39 3.67 9.86
N ASN A 288 -1.33 3.78 9.07
CA ASN A 288 -0.26 2.77 8.97
C ASN A 288 -0.77 1.39 8.54
N SER A 289 -1.78 1.35 7.66
CA SER A 289 -2.37 0.12 7.15
C SER A 289 -1.89 -0.13 5.72
N GLU A 290 -0.60 -0.42 5.55
CA GLU A 290 0.06 -0.45 4.23
C GLU A 290 -0.63 -1.43 3.27
N GLY A 291 -1.00 -2.61 3.75
CA GLY A 291 -1.66 -3.63 2.94
C GLY A 291 -3.09 -3.30 2.54
N TYR A 292 -3.76 -2.41 3.26
CA TYR A 292 -5.11 -1.97 2.90
C TYR A 292 -5.07 -0.99 1.74
N VAL A 293 -4.04 -0.13 1.72
CA VAL A 293 -3.77 0.80 0.61
C VAL A 293 -3.23 0.03 -0.60
N ASN A 294 -2.17 -0.75 -0.39
CA ASN A 294 -1.49 -1.45 -1.48
C ASN A 294 -2.31 -2.62 -2.05
N GLY A 295 -3.23 -3.18 -1.26
CA GLY A 295 -4.13 -4.26 -1.64
C GLY A 295 -5.47 -3.81 -2.22
N ASN A 296 -5.77 -2.51 -2.20
CA ASN A 296 -6.93 -1.95 -2.89
C ASN A 296 -6.62 -1.85 -4.38
N VAL A 297 -7.20 -2.75 -5.17
CA VAL A 297 -6.98 -2.94 -6.61
C VAL A 297 -8.15 -2.45 -7.47
N SER A 298 -9.26 -2.04 -6.89
CA SER A 298 -10.33 -1.34 -7.59
C SER A 298 -11.10 -0.43 -6.64
N GLY A 299 -11.77 0.59 -7.19
CA GLY A 299 -12.49 1.58 -6.39
C GLY A 299 -11.65 2.20 -5.28
N ASP A 300 -12.26 2.39 -4.11
CA ASP A 300 -11.65 2.96 -2.92
C ASP A 300 -11.71 2.01 -1.71
N HIS A 301 -12.47 0.91 -1.79
CA HIS A 301 -12.80 0.03 -0.66
C HIS A 301 -12.17 -1.35 -0.79
N ILE A 302 -11.91 -1.95 0.38
CA ILE A 302 -11.48 -3.33 0.51
C ILE A 302 -12.40 -4.08 1.47
N ALA A 303 -12.37 -5.41 1.43
CA ALA A 303 -12.82 -6.25 2.53
C ALA A 303 -11.64 -6.80 3.33
N TYR A 304 -11.78 -7.00 4.64
CA TYR A 304 -10.71 -7.58 5.44
C TYR A 304 -11.23 -8.45 6.60
N THR A 305 -10.43 -9.43 7.01
CA THR A 305 -10.75 -10.30 8.15
C THR A 305 -10.60 -9.54 9.47
N SER A 306 -11.63 -9.57 10.32
CA SER A 306 -11.56 -8.86 11.61
C SER A 306 -10.64 -9.59 12.59
N SER A 307 -9.73 -8.83 13.22
CA SER A 307 -8.86 -9.31 14.31
C SER A 307 -8.07 -10.59 13.96
N GLY A 308 -7.80 -10.82 12.66
CA GLY A 308 -7.06 -11.99 12.16
C GLY A 308 -7.73 -13.34 12.40
N HIS A 309 -8.99 -13.34 12.82
CA HIS A 309 -9.77 -14.56 12.96
C HIS A 309 -10.27 -15.02 11.60
N ALA A 310 -10.57 -16.32 11.51
CA ALA A 310 -11.13 -16.88 10.28
C ALA A 310 -12.41 -16.15 9.87
N ALA A 311 -12.56 -15.96 8.57
CA ALA A 311 -13.72 -15.39 7.96
C ALA A 311 -14.27 -16.32 6.89
N GLU A 312 -15.56 -16.18 6.58
CA GLU A 312 -16.25 -17.07 5.67
C GLU A 312 -17.21 -16.29 4.79
N PHE A 313 -17.34 -16.74 3.55
CA PHE A 313 -18.42 -16.36 2.67
C PHE A 313 -18.98 -17.58 1.96
N GLY A 314 -20.26 -17.52 1.60
CA GLY A 314 -20.91 -18.64 0.94
C GLY A 314 -22.41 -18.46 0.78
N ARG A 315 -23.07 -19.44 0.16
CA ARG A 315 -24.52 -19.50 0.01
C ARG A 315 -24.96 -20.95 -0.20
N HIS A 316 -26.25 -21.23 -0.02
CA HIS A 316 -26.80 -22.59 -0.13
C HIS A 316 -26.70 -23.18 -1.54
N GLN A 317 -26.89 -22.37 -2.58
CA GLN A 317 -26.76 -22.80 -3.97
C GLN A 317 -25.28 -22.80 -4.39
N PRO A 318 -24.78 -23.83 -5.08
CA PRO A 318 -23.39 -23.83 -5.55
C PRO A 318 -23.09 -22.64 -6.48
N PHE A 319 -21.91 -22.06 -6.33
CA PHE A 319 -21.39 -20.98 -7.16
C PHE A 319 -19.94 -21.26 -7.57
N GLY A 320 -19.47 -20.67 -8.67
CA GLY A 320 -18.08 -20.77 -9.10
C GLY A 320 -17.19 -19.75 -8.37
N LEU A 321 -16.05 -20.19 -7.83
CA LEU A 321 -15.02 -19.30 -7.29
C LEU A 321 -13.95 -19.10 -8.36
N HIS A 322 -13.97 -17.94 -9.03
CA HIS A 322 -13.04 -17.65 -10.11
C HIS A 322 -11.69 -17.17 -9.54
N SER A 323 -11.69 -16.03 -8.85
CA SER A 323 -10.47 -15.42 -8.30
C SER A 323 -10.75 -14.38 -7.21
N MET A 324 -9.70 -13.96 -6.51
CA MET A 324 -9.70 -12.79 -5.62
C MET A 324 -8.28 -12.22 -5.48
N MET A 325 -8.15 -10.93 -5.14
CA MET A 325 -6.89 -10.32 -4.76
C MET A 325 -6.70 -10.46 -3.25
N LEU A 326 -5.55 -10.97 -2.82
CA LEU A 326 -5.22 -11.23 -1.42
C LEU A 326 -3.98 -10.45 -0.98
N THR A 327 -4.07 -9.73 0.13
CA THR A 327 -2.96 -8.90 0.65
C THR A 327 -2.82 -9.08 2.15
N ALA A 328 -1.59 -9.08 2.68
CA ALA A 328 -1.37 -9.02 4.12
C ALA A 328 -1.71 -7.61 4.59
N ALA A 329 -2.54 -7.47 5.62
CA ALA A 329 -3.05 -6.18 6.09
C ALA A 329 -1.95 -5.19 6.52
N TRP A 330 -0.86 -5.67 7.10
CA TRP A 330 0.15 -4.83 7.74
C TRP A 330 1.53 -5.14 7.20
N LEU A 331 2.39 -4.12 7.07
CA LEU A 331 3.79 -4.36 6.71
C LEU A 331 4.52 -5.23 7.76
N ALA A 332 4.08 -5.21 9.01
CA ALA A 332 4.58 -6.10 10.06
C ALA A 332 4.23 -7.58 9.86
N SER A 333 3.26 -7.88 8.99
CA SER A 333 2.83 -9.23 8.60
C SER A 333 3.31 -9.63 7.20
N GLU A 334 4.34 -8.95 6.66
CA GLU A 334 4.95 -9.31 5.38
C GLU A 334 5.41 -10.79 5.40
N GLY A 335 4.96 -11.58 4.42
CA GLY A 335 5.25 -13.02 4.36
C GLY A 335 4.28 -13.91 5.16
N GLU A 336 3.20 -13.36 5.71
CA GLU A 336 2.11 -14.15 6.30
C GLU A 336 1.56 -15.18 5.29
N THR A 337 0.99 -16.28 5.78
CA THR A 337 0.39 -17.30 4.93
C THR A 337 -1.12 -17.33 5.13
N ALA A 338 -1.88 -17.00 4.08
CA ALA A 338 -3.31 -17.26 4.02
C ALA A 338 -3.57 -18.75 3.85
N LEU A 339 -4.57 -19.26 4.55
CA LEU A 339 -5.16 -20.58 4.37
C LEU A 339 -6.56 -20.40 3.79
N ILE A 340 -6.76 -20.91 2.57
CA ILE A 340 -8.03 -20.83 1.85
C ILE A 340 -8.57 -22.24 1.74
N GLU A 341 -9.78 -22.44 2.25
CA GLU A 341 -10.46 -23.72 2.26
C GLU A 341 -11.81 -23.55 1.57
N SER A 342 -12.14 -24.46 0.64
CA SER A 342 -13.36 -24.40 -0.17
C SER A 342 -14.13 -25.71 -0.06
N TRP A 343 -15.47 -25.63 0.08
CA TRP A 343 -16.35 -26.79 0.23
C TRP A 343 -17.55 -26.72 -0.72
N LEU A 344 -18.08 -27.90 -1.08
CA LEU A 344 -19.36 -28.12 -1.73
C LEU A 344 -20.24 -28.95 -0.79
N GLY A 345 -21.21 -28.31 -0.15
CA GLY A 345 -21.84 -28.86 1.05
C GLY A 345 -20.80 -29.08 2.15
N GLU A 346 -20.69 -30.32 2.63
CA GLU A 346 -19.67 -30.73 3.61
C GLU A 346 -18.42 -31.35 2.97
N VAL A 347 -18.39 -31.51 1.64
CA VAL A 347 -17.26 -32.13 0.93
C VAL A 347 -16.18 -31.08 0.66
N PRO A 348 -14.93 -31.27 1.12
CA PRO A 348 -13.83 -30.37 0.79
C PRO A 348 -13.48 -30.45 -0.70
N VAL A 349 -13.37 -29.30 -1.36
CA VAL A 349 -13.04 -29.17 -2.79
C VAL A 349 -11.57 -28.79 -2.98
N ALA A 350 -11.08 -27.82 -2.22
CA ALA A 350 -9.71 -27.32 -2.33
C ALA A 350 -9.21 -26.77 -0.99
N ARG A 351 -7.89 -26.86 -0.78
CA ARG A 351 -7.18 -26.23 0.33
C ARG A 351 -5.84 -25.69 -0.15
N ASP A 352 -5.71 -24.37 -0.13
CA ASP A 352 -4.53 -23.67 -0.63
C ASP A 352 -3.86 -22.84 0.46
N GLU A 353 -2.54 -22.71 0.33
CA GLU A 353 -1.72 -21.85 1.17
C GLU A 353 -1.08 -20.78 0.29
N ILE A 354 -1.36 -19.51 0.57
CA ILE A 354 -0.91 -18.39 -0.25
C ILE A 354 -0.04 -17.48 0.61
N THR A 355 1.22 -17.28 0.21
CA THR A 355 2.09 -16.27 0.84
C THR A 355 1.59 -14.88 0.47
N LEU A 356 1.31 -14.09 1.49
CA LEU A 356 0.81 -12.73 1.37
C LEU A 356 1.95 -11.72 1.48
N SER A 357 1.79 -10.60 0.78
CA SER A 357 2.61 -9.41 0.95
C SER A 357 1.70 -8.25 1.34
N ALA A 358 2.22 -7.31 2.13
CA ALA A 358 1.58 -6.02 2.40
C ALA A 358 1.98 -4.96 1.36
N LEU A 359 2.92 -5.27 0.47
CA LEU A 359 3.43 -4.36 -0.56
C LEU A 359 2.74 -4.56 -1.91
N ALA A 360 2.25 -5.77 -2.20
CA ALA A 360 1.40 -6.06 -3.36
C ALA A 360 0.37 -7.14 -3.04
N PRO A 361 -0.80 -7.12 -3.71
CA PRO A 361 -1.72 -8.24 -3.69
C PRO A 361 -1.14 -9.45 -4.44
N CYS A 362 -1.63 -10.63 -4.09
CA CYS A 362 -1.52 -11.85 -4.87
C CYS A 362 -2.87 -12.13 -5.54
N HIS A 363 -2.86 -12.35 -6.85
CA HIS A 363 -4.04 -12.77 -7.61
C HIS A 363 -4.22 -14.29 -7.42
N TYR A 364 -5.05 -14.68 -6.46
CA TYR A 364 -5.41 -16.07 -6.23
C TYR A 364 -6.58 -16.45 -7.14
N ALA A 365 -6.36 -17.41 -8.05
CA ALA A 365 -7.29 -17.78 -9.10
C ALA A 365 -7.47 -19.30 -9.20
N PRO A 366 -8.15 -19.94 -8.24
CA PRO A 366 -8.33 -21.39 -8.22
C PRO A 366 -9.32 -21.89 -9.29
N MET A 367 -10.18 -20.99 -9.81
CA MET A 367 -11.17 -21.26 -10.86
C MET A 367 -12.03 -22.51 -10.57
N LEU A 368 -12.51 -22.64 -9.34
CA LEU A 368 -13.31 -23.77 -8.90
C LEU A 368 -14.73 -23.67 -9.46
N LYS A 369 -15.19 -24.71 -10.16
CA LYS A 369 -16.52 -24.75 -10.79
C LYS A 369 -17.68 -24.55 -9.82
N ALA A 370 -17.63 -25.19 -8.66
CA ALA A 370 -18.75 -25.23 -7.73
C ALA A 370 -18.27 -25.36 -6.28
N VAL A 371 -18.65 -24.38 -5.46
CA VAL A 371 -18.49 -24.33 -4.01
C VAL A 371 -19.75 -23.76 -3.38
N THR A 372 -19.99 -24.04 -2.11
CA THR A 372 -21.05 -23.41 -1.29
C THR A 372 -20.48 -22.57 -0.17
N ARG A 373 -19.22 -22.82 0.23
CA ARG A 373 -18.54 -22.10 1.31
C ARG A 373 -17.05 -21.97 1.01
N VAL A 374 -16.52 -20.79 1.30
CA VAL A 374 -15.08 -20.50 1.29
C VAL A 374 -14.71 -19.91 2.65
N ARG A 375 -13.67 -20.45 3.26
CA ARG A 375 -13.09 -19.95 4.52
C ARG A 375 -11.71 -19.38 4.26
N LEU A 376 -11.48 -18.21 4.82
CA LEU A 376 -10.24 -17.46 4.76
C LEU A 376 -9.67 -17.35 6.18
N SER A 377 -8.42 -17.74 6.36
CA SER A 377 -7.70 -17.56 7.63
C SER A 377 -6.22 -17.34 7.39
N THR A 378 -5.45 -17.03 8.43
CA THR A 378 -3.99 -16.88 8.35
C THR A 378 -3.32 -17.73 9.42
N LYS A 379 -2.10 -18.20 9.18
CA LYS A 379 -1.40 -19.12 10.09
C LYS A 379 -1.10 -18.48 11.45
N HIS A 380 -0.83 -17.18 11.48
CA HIS A 380 -0.48 -16.47 12.72
C HIS A 380 -1.50 -15.41 13.13
N HIS A 381 -2.75 -15.52 12.67
CA HIS A 381 -3.84 -14.61 13.04
C HIS A 381 -3.55 -13.12 12.76
N TRP A 382 -2.83 -12.85 11.67
CA TRP A 382 -2.78 -11.51 11.09
C TRP A 382 -3.96 -11.30 10.15
N GLN A 383 -4.36 -10.05 9.98
CA GLN A 383 -5.50 -9.70 9.14
C GLN A 383 -5.13 -9.90 7.66
N LEU A 384 -6.10 -10.41 6.90
CA LEU A 384 -6.04 -10.59 5.46
C LEU A 384 -6.96 -9.54 4.83
N VAL A 385 -6.50 -8.91 3.76
CA VAL A 385 -7.29 -8.04 2.90
C VAL A 385 -7.69 -8.82 1.65
N VAL A 386 -8.93 -8.60 1.22
CA VAL A 386 -9.55 -9.16 0.02
C VAL A 386 -10.10 -8.00 -0.80
N ASP A 387 -9.81 -8.03 -2.10
CA ASP A 387 -10.41 -7.12 -3.07
C ASP A 387 -10.67 -7.86 -4.39
N ASP A 388 -11.50 -7.30 -5.27
CA ASP A 388 -11.90 -7.88 -6.56
C ASP A 388 -12.24 -9.38 -6.47
N LEU A 389 -13.19 -9.73 -5.59
CA LEU A 389 -13.70 -11.11 -5.53
C LEU A 389 -14.55 -11.39 -6.78
N VAL A 390 -14.12 -12.35 -7.59
CA VAL A 390 -14.77 -12.72 -8.85
C VAL A 390 -15.42 -14.10 -8.73
N LEU A 391 -16.71 -14.16 -9.05
CA LEU A 391 -17.55 -15.34 -8.89
C LEU A 391 -18.39 -15.62 -10.15
N VAL A 392 -18.94 -16.83 -10.23
CA VAL A 392 -20.04 -17.21 -11.13
C VAL A 392 -21.24 -17.57 -10.25
N LEU A 393 -22.30 -16.75 -10.26
CA LEU A 393 -23.40 -16.81 -9.29
C LEU A 393 -24.69 -17.47 -9.78
#